data_AF-A0A946QJU1-F1
#
_entry.id   AF-A0A946QJU1-F1
#
_cell.length_a   1.000
_cell.length_b   1.000
_cell.length_c   1.000
_cell.angle_alpha   90.00
_cell.angle_beta   90.00
_cell.angle_gamma   90.00
#
_symmetry.space_group_name_H-M   'P 1'
#
loop_
_entity.id
_entity.type
_entity.pdbx_description
1 polymer ?
#
loop_
_entity_poly.entity_id
_entity_poly.type
_entity_poly.pdbx_seq_one_letter_code
_entity_poly.pdbx_strand_id
1 'polypeptide(L)'
;DYLTFTVNANMDFLGESLAGDTLEVEVKSERIGNSSVVIGFSMRNLRTDETTGRGTFTYVFVDRTTRKSAAMPTSFRAALIERHPELA
;
A
#
# COMPACT_ATOMS: atom_id res chain seq x y z
N ASP A 1 -7.08 7.42 -19.35
CA ASP A 1 -5.75 7.68 -18.76
C ASP A 1 -5.98 8.27 -17.37
N TYR A 2 -5.31 7.75 -16.35
CA TYR A 2 -5.57 8.10 -14.95
C TYR A 2 -4.25 8.42 -14.25
N LEU A 3 -4.34 9.18 -13.18
CA LEU A 3 -3.26 9.43 -12.24
C LEU A 3 -3.55 8.71 -10.93
N THR A 4 -2.51 8.31 -10.22
CA THR A 4 -2.61 7.81 -8.84
C THR A 4 -1.99 8.83 -7.89
N PHE A 5 -2.68 9.08 -6.78
CA PHE A 5 -2.17 9.96 -5.72
C PHE A 5 -2.21 9.26 -4.39
N THR A 6 -1.11 9.36 -3.62
CA THR A 6 -1.10 9.03 -2.20
C THR A 6 -1.82 10.12 -1.44
N VAL A 7 -2.95 9.79 -0.83
CA VAL A 7 -3.75 10.73 -0.02
C VAL A 7 -3.61 10.51 1.47
N ASN A 8 -3.07 9.36 1.87
CA ASN A 8 -2.71 9.08 3.25
C ASN A 8 -1.46 8.20 3.28
N ALA A 9 -0.56 8.52 4.20
CA ALA A 9 0.58 7.70 4.59
C ALA A 9 0.63 7.70 6.11
N ASN A 10 0.71 6.52 6.72
CA ASN A 10 0.86 6.36 8.15
C ASN A 10 1.81 5.22 8.46
N MET A 11 2.39 5.27 9.66
CA MET A 11 3.31 4.25 10.15
C MET A 11 3.31 4.25 11.67
N ASP A 12 3.24 3.06 12.23
CA ASP A 12 3.54 2.76 13.62
C ASP A 12 5.00 2.31 13.71
N PHE A 13 5.75 2.93 14.62
CA PHE A 13 7.12 2.56 14.94
C PHE A 13 7.09 1.63 16.16
N LEU A 14 7.42 0.35 15.93
CA LEU A 14 7.23 -0.74 16.88
C LEU A 14 8.54 -1.23 17.51
N GLY A 15 9.68 -0.90 16.90
CA GLY A 15 11.00 -1.34 17.37
C GLY A 15 12.13 -0.52 16.75
N GLU A 16 13.36 -0.80 17.18
CA GLU A 16 14.53 -0.04 16.78
C GLU A 16 15.12 -0.52 15.46
N SER A 17 15.58 0.42 14.64
CA SER A 17 16.39 0.15 13.45
C SER A 17 17.56 1.13 13.44
N LEU A 18 18.78 0.60 13.38
CA LEU A 18 20.00 1.40 13.46
C LEU A 18 20.53 1.72 12.07
N ALA A 19 21.42 2.71 11.99
CA ALA A 19 22.12 3.00 10.75
C ALA A 19 22.92 1.76 10.28
N GLY A 20 22.69 1.34 9.04
CA GLY A 20 23.30 0.15 8.46
C GLY A 20 22.52 -1.15 8.66
N ASP A 21 21.44 -1.16 9.44
CA ASP A 21 20.55 -2.32 9.52
C ASP A 21 19.87 -2.54 8.17
N THR A 22 19.75 -3.82 7.77
CA THR A 22 18.96 -4.22 6.61
C THR A 22 17.56 -4.59 7.07
N LEU A 23 16.56 -3.95 6.45
CA LEU A 23 15.16 -4.21 6.73
C LEU A 23 14.54 -4.95 5.54
N GLU A 24 13.84 -6.04 5.83
CA GLU A 24 12.95 -6.67 4.86
C GLU A 24 11.58 -6.00 4.95
N VAL A 25 11.04 -5.62 3.80
CA VAL A 25 9.73 -4.98 3.70
C VAL A 25 8.79 -5.88 2.93
N GLU A 26 7.75 -6.35 3.62
CA GLU A 26 6.66 -7.08 2.99
C GLU A 26 5.52 -6.13 2.72
N VAL A 27 4.88 -6.27 1.56
CA VAL A 27 3.82 -5.38 1.09
C VAL A 27 2.65 -6.21 0.61
N LYS A 28 1.43 -5.80 0.98
CA LYS A 28 0.19 -6.42 0.51
C LYS A 28 -0.91 -5.40 0.31
N SER A 29 -1.88 -5.72 -0.55
CA SER A 29 -3.14 -4.99 -0.55
C SER A 29 -3.92 -5.35 0.71
N GLU A 30 -4.51 -4.37 1.39
CA GLU A 30 -5.32 -4.60 2.59
C GLU A 30 -6.80 -4.30 2.36
N ARG A 31 -7.10 -3.38 1.44
CA ARG A 31 -8.47 -3.02 1.10
C ARG A 31 -8.55 -2.47 -0.32
N ILE A 32 -9.56 -2.93 -1.06
CA ILE A 32 -9.83 -2.48 -2.43
C ILE A 32 -11.19 -1.75 -2.42
N GLY A 33 -11.16 -0.44 -2.68
CA GLY A 33 -12.34 0.39 -2.85
C GLY A 33 -12.73 0.55 -4.32
N ASN A 34 -13.74 1.37 -4.59
CA ASN A 34 -14.15 1.68 -5.96
C ASN A 34 -13.13 2.60 -6.67
N SER A 35 -12.64 3.64 -5.99
CA SER A 35 -11.70 4.65 -6.50
C SER A 35 -10.43 4.76 -5.65
N SER A 36 -10.15 3.76 -4.81
CA SER A 36 -9.00 3.74 -3.92
C SER A 36 -8.49 2.33 -3.64
N VAL A 37 -7.23 2.23 -3.21
CA VAL A 37 -6.62 1.01 -2.67
C VAL A 37 -5.78 1.36 -1.45
N VAL A 38 -5.85 0.53 -0.42
CA VAL A 38 -4.98 0.60 0.75
C VAL A 38 -3.92 -0.48 0.62
N ILE A 39 -2.66 -0.07 0.65
CA ILE A 39 -1.50 -0.95 0.61
C ILE A 39 -0.85 -0.91 2.00
N GLY A 40 -0.80 -2.07 2.66
CA GLY A 40 -0.12 -2.25 3.93
C GLY A 40 1.31 -2.71 3.72
N PHE A 41 2.18 -2.33 4.65
CA PHE A 41 3.55 -2.82 4.71
C PHE A 41 3.97 -3.15 6.15
N SER A 42 4.87 -4.13 6.28
CA SER A 42 5.58 -4.45 7.52
C SER A 42 7.07 -4.45 7.27
N MET A 43 7.82 -3.97 8.26
CA MET A 43 9.28 -3.88 8.23
C MET A 43 9.84 -4.82 9.30
N ARG A 44 10.67 -5.77 8.88
CA ARG A 44 11.38 -6.69 9.76
C ARG A 44 12.87 -6.42 9.69
N ASN A 45 13.49 -6.19 10.84
CA ASN A 45 14.94 -5.98 10.90
C ASN A 45 15.66 -7.32 10.83
N LEU A 46 16.48 -7.52 9.80
CA LEU A 46 17.16 -8.80 9.59
C LEU A 46 18.26 -9.09 10.63
N ARG A 47 18.73 -8.05 11.36
CA ARG A 47 19.68 -8.23 12.46
C ARG A 47 19.00 -8.79 13.72
N THR A 48 17.80 -8.31 14.06
CA THR A 48 17.09 -8.69 15.30
C THR A 48 15.96 -9.69 15.09
N ASP A 49 15.55 -9.89 13.84
CA ASP A 49 14.34 -10.64 13.45
C ASP A 49 13.02 -10.03 13.97
N GLU A 50 13.04 -8.78 14.44
CA GLU A 50 11.87 -8.11 15.00
C GLU A 50 11.14 -7.27 13.96
N THR A 51 9.81 -7.19 14.07
CA THR A 51 9.03 -6.20 13.33
C THR A 51 9.27 -4.82 13.94
N THR A 52 9.91 -3.93 13.19
CA THR A 52 10.27 -2.58 13.66
C THR A 52 9.26 -1.52 13.25
N GLY A 53 8.43 -1.81 12.25
CA GLY A 53 7.37 -0.91 11.84
C GLY A 53 6.30 -1.56 11.00
N ARG A 54 5.13 -0.93 11.01
CA ARG A 54 3.99 -1.27 10.15
C ARG A 54 3.34 0.01 9.69
N GLY A 55 2.81 0.02 8.48
CA GLY A 55 2.14 1.22 8.00
C GLY A 55 1.28 0.93 6.79
N THR A 56 0.60 1.97 6.35
CA THR A 56 -0.24 1.89 5.17
C THR A 56 -0.10 3.13 4.30
N PHE A 57 -0.30 2.93 3.00
CA PHE A 57 -0.53 3.97 2.02
C PHE A 57 -1.93 3.83 1.45
N THR A 58 -2.67 4.93 1.41
CA THR A 58 -3.93 4.99 0.67
C THR A 58 -3.72 5.73 -0.64
N TYR A 59 -3.97 5.03 -1.76
CA TYR A 59 -3.95 5.59 -3.09
C TYR A 59 -5.36 5.84 -3.60
N VAL A 60 -5.55 6.93 -4.34
CA VAL A 60 -6.78 7.22 -5.09
C VAL A 60 -6.51 7.34 -6.57
N PHE A 61 -7.52 7.03 -7.37
CA PHE A 61 -7.51 7.15 -8.82
C PHE A 61 -8.19 8.45 -9.23
N VAL A 62 -7.54 9.21 -10.12
CA VAL A 62 -8.00 10.53 -10.57
C VAL A 62 -7.95 10.59 -12.08
N ASP A 63 -9.04 11.07 -12.68
CA ASP A 63 -9.10 11.33 -14.12
C ASP A 63 -8.10 12.45 -14.47
N ARG A 64 -7.20 12.17 -15.43
CA ARG A 64 -6.08 13.07 -15.74
C ARG A 64 -6.57 14.45 -16.20
N THR A 65 -7.64 14.50 -16.97
CA THR A 65 -8.13 15.73 -17.62
C THR A 65 -8.95 16.59 -16.66
N THR A 66 -9.93 15.98 -16.00
CA THR A 66 -10.87 16.68 -15.13
C THR A 66 -10.36 16.88 -13.71
N ARG A 67 -9.30 16.16 -13.32
CA ARG A 67 -8.72 16.17 -11.96
C ARG A 67 -9.69 15.71 -10.87
N LYS A 68 -10.78 15.02 -11.25
CA LYS A 68 -11.78 14.48 -10.32
C LYS A 68 -11.51 13.01 -10.01
N SER A 69 -12.07 12.51 -8.91
CA SER A 69 -12.02 11.09 -8.56
C SER A 69 -12.55 10.24 -9.73
N ALA A 70 -11.83 9.16 -10.03
CA ALA A 70 -12.16 8.20 -11.06
C ALA A 70 -12.21 6.78 -10.48
N ALA A 71 -13.01 5.90 -11.06
CA ALA A 71 -13.00 4.50 -10.70
C ALA A 71 -11.62 3.88 -10.97
N MET A 72 -11.24 2.93 -10.14
CA MET A 72 -10.07 2.08 -10.39
C MET A 72 -10.26 1.34 -11.72
N PRO A 73 -9.23 1.29 -12.59
CA PRO A 73 -9.32 0.54 -13.84
C PRO A 73 -9.67 -0.94 -13.59
N THR A 74 -10.62 -1.47 -14.36
CA THR A 74 -11.11 -2.85 -14.20
C THR A 74 -10.00 -3.89 -14.27
N SER A 75 -9.06 -3.74 -15.20
CA SER A 75 -7.91 -4.66 -15.33
C SER A 75 -6.99 -4.63 -14.11
N PHE A 76 -6.77 -3.45 -13.53
CA PHE A 76 -5.98 -3.30 -12.32
C PHE A 76 -6.71 -3.91 -11.11
N ARG A 77 -8.01 -3.65 -10.95
CA ARG A 77 -8.82 -4.28 -9.91
C ARG A 77 -8.79 -5.81 -10.01
N ALA A 78 -8.97 -6.35 -11.22
CA ALA A 78 -8.93 -7.79 -11.44
C ALA A 78 -7.57 -8.41 -11.03
N ALA A 79 -6.45 -7.77 -11.39
CA ALA A 79 -5.13 -8.24 -10.99
C ALA A 79 -4.87 -8.17 -9.47
N LEU A 80 -5.48 -7.19 -8.78
CA LEU A 80 -5.44 -7.14 -7.32
C LEU A 80 -6.25 -8.29 -6.69
N ILE A 81 -7.46 -8.56 -7.20
CA ILE A 81 -8.31 -9.66 -6.72
C ILE A 81 -7.68 -11.03 -7.02
N GLU A 82 -7.03 -11.20 -8.16
CA GLU A 82 -6.34 -12.44 -8.49
C GLU A 82 -5.21 -12.75 -7.49
N ARG A 83 -4.46 -11.72 -7.06
CA ARG A 83 -3.42 -11.85 -6.04
C ARG A 83 -3.96 -11.96 -4.62
N HIS A 84 -5.11 -11.34 -4.36
CA HIS A 84 -5.75 -11.25 -3.05
C HIS A 84 -7.24 -11.62 -3.16
N PRO A 85 -7.58 -12.90 -3.39
CA PRO A 85 -8.97 -13.33 -3.56
C PRO A 85 -9.84 -13.02 -2.34
N GLU A 86 -9.23 -12.92 -1.16
CA GLU A 86 -9.88 -12.53 0.09
C GLU A 86 -10.40 -11.07 0.11
N LEU A 87 -10.00 -10.24 -0.86
CA LEU A 87 -10.39 -8.83 -0.97
C LEU A 87 -11.46 -8.55 -2.06
N ALA A 88 -12.06 -9.60 -2.63
CA ALA A 88 -13.03 -9.52 -3.74
C ALA A 88 -14.29 -8.69 -3.45
#